data_AF-A0A8D0L7U5-F1
#
_entry.id   AF-A0A8D0L7U5-F1
#
_cell.length_a   1.000
_cell.length_b   1.000
_cell.length_c   1.000
_cell.angle_alpha   90.00
_cell.angle_beta   90.00
_cell.angle_gamma   90.00
#
_symmetry.space_group_name_H-M   'P 1'
#
loop_
_entity.id
_entity.type
_entity.pdbx_description
1 polymer ?
#
loop_
_entity_poly.entity_id
_entity_poly.type
_entity_poly.pdbx_seq_one_letter_code
_entity_poly.pdbx_strand_id
1 'polypeptide(L)'
;MRRLVVFLAGDRFQTIIDDAWWFGTVLGQEPYQSQYPDSPFQCYSVKWDNGEIEKLSPWDMEPIPDNVDQPEELGASIPVTTEEMENLLYKPQKGEWQERSRDEECERIISGIDQLLSLDISAAFAGPVDLGTYPKYCTVIAYPTDLYTIRMRLANRFYRRLSALVWEVRYIKSNARTFNEPNSAVARSALKITDQLLKFIE
;
A
#
# COMPACT_ATOMS: atom_id res chain seq x y z
N MET A 1 7.29 -7.89 -3.67
CA MET A 1 8.20 -6.73 -3.63
C MET A 1 9.19 -6.94 -4.76
N ARG A 2 9.29 -6.02 -5.72
CA ARG A 2 10.34 -6.12 -6.75
C ARG A 2 11.69 -6.10 -6.01
N ARG A 3 12.62 -6.97 -6.41
CA ARG A 3 13.93 -7.04 -5.78
C ARG A 3 14.63 -5.73 -6.07
N LEU A 4 15.14 -5.06 -5.02
CA LEU A 4 15.92 -3.84 -5.20
C LEU A 4 17.13 -4.17 -6.07
N VAL A 5 17.16 -3.57 -7.25
CA VAL A 5 18.32 -3.61 -8.15
C VAL A 5 19.34 -2.62 -7.63
N VAL A 6 20.60 -3.04 -7.58
CA VAL A 6 21.72 -2.17 -7.22
C VAL A 6 22.31 -1.67 -8.53
N PHE A 7 22.38 -0.35 -8.69
CA PHE A 7 22.99 0.29 -9.85
C PHE A 7 24.38 0.80 -9.50
N LEU A 8 25.30 0.69 -10.45
CA LEU A 8 26.66 1.21 -10.36
C LEU A 8 26.81 2.44 -11.25
N ALA A 9 27.85 3.24 -10.97
CA ALA A 9 28.18 4.37 -11.84
C ALA A 9 28.47 3.88 -13.27
N GLY A 10 27.84 4.53 -14.25
CA GLY A 10 27.87 4.13 -15.66
C GLY A 10 26.70 3.25 -16.10
N ASP A 11 25.94 2.66 -15.17
CA ASP A 11 24.77 1.87 -15.52
C ASP A 11 23.68 2.73 -16.15
N ARG A 12 23.00 2.17 -17.15
CA ARG A 12 21.83 2.75 -17.79
C ARG A 12 20.57 2.34 -17.04
N PHE A 13 19.60 3.24 -16.97
CA PHE A 13 18.31 2.99 -16.34
C PHE A 13 17.18 3.64 -17.12
N GLN A 14 15.96 3.23 -16.78
CA GLN A 14 14.72 3.86 -17.20
C GLN A 14 13.80 4.14 -16.01
N THR A 15 12.94 5.15 -16.14
CA THR A 15 11.92 5.55 -15.16
C THR A 15 10.63 5.90 -15.90
N ILE A 16 9.47 5.65 -15.28
CA ILE A 16 8.19 6.15 -15.82
C ILE A 16 7.85 7.48 -15.19
N ILE A 17 7.62 8.48 -16.05
CA ILE A 17 7.12 9.80 -15.68
C ILE A 17 6.06 10.17 -16.70
N ASP A 18 4.86 10.55 -16.22
CA ASP A 18 3.73 10.95 -17.05
C ASP A 18 3.39 9.94 -18.17
N ASP A 19 3.26 8.66 -17.80
CA ASP A 19 2.96 7.54 -18.70
C ASP A 19 3.98 7.35 -19.85
N ALA A 20 5.21 7.83 -19.68
CA ALA A 20 6.29 7.65 -20.63
C ALA A 20 7.58 7.16 -19.94
N TRP A 21 8.34 6.32 -20.64
CA TRP A 21 9.69 5.89 -20.26
C TRP A 21 10.70 6.99 -20.56
N TRP A 22 11.46 7.35 -19.54
CA TRP A 22 12.59 8.28 -19.58
C TRP A 22 13.88 7.53 -19.26
N PHE A 23 14.98 7.93 -19.89
CA PHE A 23 16.24 7.22 -19.84
C PHE A 23 17.37 8.09 -19.30
N GLY A 24 18.31 7.45 -18.62
CA GLY A 24 19.48 8.13 -18.10
C GLY A 24 20.62 7.19 -17.74
N THR A 25 21.68 7.79 -17.19
CA THR A 25 22.88 7.11 -16.72
C THR A 25 23.15 7.45 -15.26
N VAL A 26 23.51 6.44 -14.46
CA VAL A 26 23.92 6.63 -13.06
C VAL A 26 25.31 7.28 -13.02
N LEU A 27 25.43 8.39 -12.29
CA LEU A 27 26.72 9.05 -12.06
C LEU A 27 27.40 8.51 -10.81
N GLY A 28 26.62 8.15 -9.79
CA GLY A 28 27.12 7.60 -8.55
C GLY A 28 26.05 7.49 -7.48
N GLN A 29 26.44 6.97 -6.33
CA GLN A 29 25.57 6.79 -5.17
C GLN A 29 26.18 7.48 -3.93
N GLU A 30 25.40 8.32 -3.28
CA GLU A 30 25.75 9.01 -2.04
C GLU A 30 24.47 9.35 -1.25
N PRO A 31 24.51 9.33 0.09
CA PRO A 31 23.33 9.62 0.89
C PRO A 31 22.80 11.03 0.60
N TYR A 32 21.48 11.17 0.51
CA TYR A 32 20.84 12.49 0.34
C TYR A 32 21.14 13.42 1.52
N GLN A 33 21.16 12.87 2.74
CA GLN A 33 21.49 13.59 3.97
C GLN A 33 22.57 12.83 4.73
N SER A 34 23.66 13.52 5.08
CA SER A 34 24.79 12.93 5.82
C SER A 34 24.40 12.37 7.19
N GLN A 35 23.35 12.92 7.81
CA GLN A 35 22.81 12.44 9.08
C GLN A 35 22.10 11.07 8.99
N TYR A 36 21.76 10.62 7.78
CA TYR A 36 21.14 9.32 7.51
C TYR A 36 21.93 8.58 6.43
N PRO A 37 23.16 8.13 6.73
CA PRO A 37 24.07 7.53 5.74
C PRO A 37 23.52 6.23 5.12
N ASP A 38 22.67 5.51 5.86
CA ASP A 38 22.05 4.27 5.40
C ASP A 38 20.72 4.49 4.66
N SER A 39 20.30 5.74 4.47
CA SER A 39 19.03 6.05 3.82
C SER A 39 19.12 5.81 2.30
N PRO A 40 18.25 4.97 1.72
CA PRO A 40 18.17 4.81 0.27
C PRO A 40 17.39 5.95 -0.41
N PHE A 41 16.82 6.88 0.35
CA PHE A 41 16.07 7.99 -0.22
C PHE A 41 16.98 8.91 -1.03
N GLN A 42 16.66 9.11 -2.31
CA GLN A 42 17.38 9.97 -3.24
C GLN A 42 18.91 9.78 -3.20
N CYS A 43 19.36 8.53 -3.10
CA CYS A 43 20.77 8.22 -2.94
C CYS A 43 21.55 8.11 -4.25
N TYR A 44 20.89 8.08 -5.41
CA TYR A 44 21.57 8.02 -6.71
C TYR A 44 21.59 9.40 -7.36
N SER A 45 22.77 9.87 -7.74
CA SER A 45 22.90 11.00 -8.66
C SER A 45 22.86 10.46 -10.08
N VAL A 46 21.94 10.96 -10.90
CA VAL A 46 21.72 10.49 -12.27
C VAL A 46 21.83 11.63 -13.26
N LYS A 47 22.17 11.30 -14.51
CA LYS A 47 22.08 12.22 -15.64
C LYS A 47 21.07 11.68 -16.63
N TRP A 48 20.00 12.42 -16.84
CA TRP A 48 19.00 12.16 -17.88
C TRP A 48 19.60 12.39 -19.27
N ASP A 49 19.04 11.73 -20.28
CA ASP A 49 19.52 11.88 -21.66
C ASP A 49 19.33 13.29 -22.24
N ASN A 50 18.37 14.05 -21.72
CA ASN A 50 18.19 15.47 -22.03
C ASN A 50 19.30 16.37 -21.42
N GLY A 51 20.19 15.80 -20.60
CA GLY A 51 21.32 16.47 -19.96
C GLY A 51 21.08 16.93 -18.53
N GLU A 52 19.85 16.88 -18.02
CA GLU A 52 19.52 17.25 -16.65
C GLU A 52 20.12 16.28 -15.63
N ILE A 53 20.45 16.80 -14.45
CA ILE A 53 21.00 16.01 -13.34
C ILE A 53 20.04 16.09 -12.18
N GLU A 54 19.69 14.94 -11.62
CA GLU A 54 18.75 14.82 -10.52
C GLU A 54 19.21 13.74 -9.53
N LYS A 55 18.56 13.70 -8.36
CA LYS A 55 18.69 12.59 -7.42
C LYS A 55 17.44 11.71 -7.40
N LEU A 56 17.64 10.41 -7.56
CA LEU A 56 16.59 9.40 -7.57
C LEU A 56 16.79 8.38 -6.45
N SER A 57 15.68 7.78 -6.02
CA SER A 57 15.71 6.66 -5.09
C SER A 57 15.73 5.33 -5.87
N PRO A 58 16.22 4.24 -5.27
CA PRO A 58 16.27 2.94 -5.94
C PRO A 58 14.93 2.40 -6.46
N TRP A 59 13.80 2.87 -5.93
CA TRP A 59 12.45 2.47 -6.37
C TRP A 59 11.89 3.34 -7.50
N ASP A 60 12.60 4.40 -7.88
CA ASP A 60 12.25 5.25 -9.01
C ASP A 60 12.93 4.78 -10.31
N MET A 61 13.77 3.73 -10.24
CA MET A 61 14.68 3.33 -11.32
C MET A 61 14.55 1.85 -11.67
N GLU A 62 14.55 1.54 -12.97
CA GLU A 62 14.52 0.19 -13.50
C GLU A 62 15.66 -0.05 -14.49
N PRO A 63 16.23 -1.26 -14.56
CA PRO A 63 17.19 -1.58 -15.62
C PRO A 63 16.48 -1.54 -16.98
N ILE A 64 17.19 -1.09 -18.01
CA ILE A 64 16.67 -1.13 -19.38
C ILE A 64 16.71 -2.58 -19.88
N PRO A 65 15.58 -3.18 -20.29
CA PRO A 65 15.58 -4.50 -20.93
C PRO A 65 16.32 -4.50 -22.27
N ASP A 66 16.91 -5.64 -22.65
CA ASP A 66 17.77 -5.76 -23.84
C ASP A 66 17.07 -5.41 -25.17
N ASN A 67 15.74 -5.50 -25.24
CA ASN A 67 14.94 -5.35 -26.45
C ASN A 67 13.95 -4.15 -26.40
N VAL A 68 14.30 -3.07 -25.68
CA VAL A 68 13.46 -1.86 -25.64
C VAL A 68 13.76 -0.96 -26.83
N ASP A 69 12.70 -0.42 -27.44
CA ASP A 69 12.81 0.60 -28.47
C ASP A 69 13.60 1.79 -27.93
N GLN A 70 14.42 2.41 -28.77
CA GLN A 70 15.10 3.65 -28.40
C GLN A 70 14.29 4.84 -28.91
N PRO A 71 14.26 5.96 -28.16
CA PRO A 71 13.61 7.16 -28.65
C PRO A 71 14.32 7.63 -29.93
N GLU A 72 13.55 8.15 -30.89
CA GLU A 72 14.08 8.63 -32.17
C GLU A 72 15.07 9.79 -31.98
N GLU A 73 14.84 10.60 -30.94
CA GLU A 73 15.68 11.74 -30.57
C GLU A 73 16.29 11.53 -29.18
N LEU A 74 17.57 11.90 -29.02
CA LEU A 74 18.25 11.79 -27.74
C LEU A 74 17.63 12.74 -26.72
N GLY A 75 17.21 12.18 -25.58
CA GLY A 75 16.52 12.92 -24.52
C GLY A 75 14.99 12.95 -24.67
N ALA A 76 14.42 12.35 -25.72
CA ALA A 76 12.99 12.13 -25.81
C ALA A 76 12.55 10.90 -24.99
N SER A 77 11.26 10.85 -24.67
CA SER A 77 10.63 9.75 -23.96
C SER A 77 9.91 8.80 -24.91
N ILE A 78 9.58 7.60 -24.41
CA ILE A 78 8.78 6.61 -25.14
C ILE A 78 7.46 6.39 -24.40
N PRO A 79 6.28 6.53 -25.03
CA PRO A 79 5.01 6.25 -24.38
C PRO A 79 4.96 4.81 -23.84
N VAL A 80 4.52 4.65 -22.60
CA VAL A 80 4.29 3.33 -22.00
C VAL A 80 3.09 2.70 -22.66
N THR A 81 3.24 1.46 -23.13
CA THR A 81 2.12 0.71 -23.72
C THR A 81 1.12 0.28 -22.65
N THR A 82 -0.13 0.01 -23.05
CA THR A 82 -1.15 -0.52 -22.13
C THR A 82 -0.71 -1.82 -21.47
N GLU A 83 -0.03 -2.70 -22.22
CA GLU A 83 0.47 -3.98 -21.70
C GLU A 83 1.58 -3.78 -20.66
N GLU A 84 2.53 -2.86 -20.89
CA GLU A 84 3.55 -2.52 -19.91
C GLU A 84 2.93 -1.93 -18.66
N MET A 85 1.98 -1.00 -18.80
CA MET A 85 1.26 -0.41 -17.68
C MET A 85 0.58 -1.49 -16.83
N GLU A 86 -0.11 -2.44 -17.45
CA GLU A 86 -0.73 -3.58 -16.76
C GLU A 86 0.29 -4.50 -16.07
N ASN A 87 1.50 -4.63 -16.61
CA ASN A 87 2.58 -5.41 -16.01
C ASN A 87 3.25 -4.71 -14.82
N LEU A 88 3.13 -3.38 -14.73
CA LEU A 88 3.55 -2.61 -13.56
C LEU A 88 2.55 -2.69 -12.42
N LEU A 89 1.28 -2.91 -12.73
CA LEU A 89 0.26 -3.09 -11.71
C LEU A 89 0.60 -4.27 -10.80
N TYR A 90 0.27 -4.08 -9.53
CA TYR A 90 0.45 -5.11 -8.53
C TYR A 90 -0.38 -6.36 -8.89
N LYS A 91 0.29 -7.51 -8.98
CA LYS A 91 -0.32 -8.84 -9.14
C LYS A 91 -0.18 -9.63 -7.84
N PRO A 92 -1.29 -10.15 -7.26
CA PRO A 92 -1.24 -11.02 -6.08
C PRO A 92 -0.31 -12.22 -6.29
N GLN A 93 0.55 -12.47 -5.30
CA GLN A 93 1.51 -13.57 -5.27
C GLN A 93 0.96 -14.75 -4.48
N LYS A 94 1.49 -15.95 -4.77
CA LYS A 94 1.16 -17.17 -4.01
C LYS A 94 1.42 -16.97 -2.52
N GLY A 95 0.44 -17.31 -1.68
CA GLY A 95 0.51 -17.19 -0.23
C GLY A 95 0.12 -15.81 0.33
N GLU A 96 -0.14 -14.80 -0.50
CA GLU A 96 -0.66 -13.50 -0.02
C GLU A 96 -2.16 -13.54 0.31
N TRP A 97 -2.87 -14.53 -0.24
CA TRP A 97 -4.33 -14.70 -0.19
C TRP A 97 -4.76 -16.16 0.03
N GLN A 98 -4.12 -16.86 0.98
CA GLN A 98 -4.40 -18.29 1.27
C GLN A 98 -4.44 -19.14 -0.02
N GLU A 99 -5.31 -20.15 -0.08
CA GLU A 99 -5.49 -21.04 -1.25
C GLU A 99 -6.47 -20.50 -2.30
N ARG A 100 -7.26 -19.47 -1.97
CA ARG A 100 -8.28 -18.88 -2.88
C ARG A 100 -7.71 -17.69 -3.64
N SER A 101 -8.40 -17.26 -4.69
CA SER A 101 -8.08 -15.97 -5.29
C SER A 101 -8.40 -14.82 -4.33
N ARG A 102 -7.71 -13.67 -4.50
CA ARG A 102 -8.03 -12.43 -3.76
C ARG A 102 -9.50 -12.09 -3.88
N ASP A 103 -10.08 -12.23 -5.07
CA ASP A 103 -11.43 -11.77 -5.34
C ASP A 103 -12.46 -12.67 -4.63
N GLU A 104 -12.31 -14.00 -4.70
CA GLU A 104 -13.15 -14.94 -3.93
C GLU A 104 -13.06 -14.70 -2.42
N GLU A 105 -11.85 -14.45 -1.93
CA GLU A 105 -11.60 -14.23 -0.51
C GLU A 105 -12.18 -12.90 -0.04
N CYS A 106 -12.07 -11.83 -0.84
CA CYS A 106 -12.73 -10.57 -0.60
C CYS A 106 -14.26 -10.73 -0.50
N GLU A 107 -14.90 -11.40 -1.47
CA GLU A 107 -16.37 -11.59 -1.44
C GLU A 107 -16.81 -12.40 -0.23
N ARG A 108 -16.06 -13.44 0.14
CA ARG A 108 -16.33 -14.26 1.32
C ARG A 108 -16.27 -13.45 2.61
N ILE A 109 -15.25 -12.63 2.78
CA ILE A 109 -15.07 -11.80 3.97
C ILE A 109 -16.10 -10.67 4.00
N ILE A 110 -16.44 -10.06 2.86
CA ILE A 110 -17.53 -9.07 2.75
C ILE A 110 -18.84 -9.67 3.24
N SER A 111 -19.17 -10.90 2.82
CA SER A 111 -20.38 -11.60 3.31
C SER A 111 -20.36 -11.80 4.83
N GLY A 112 -19.20 -12.14 5.42
CA GLY A 112 -19.04 -12.24 6.87
C GLY A 112 -19.23 -10.89 7.59
N ILE A 113 -18.73 -9.79 7.00
CA ILE A 113 -18.95 -8.45 7.53
C ILE A 113 -20.43 -8.06 7.44
N ASP A 114 -21.10 -8.35 6.33
CA ASP A 114 -22.53 -8.07 6.14
C ASP A 114 -23.40 -8.83 7.17
N GLN A 115 -23.05 -10.08 7.49
CA GLN A 115 -23.69 -10.84 8.56
C GLN A 115 -23.47 -10.18 9.93
N LEU A 116 -22.26 -9.69 10.22
CA LEU A 116 -21.98 -9.02 11.49
C LEU A 116 -22.69 -7.69 11.62
N LEU A 117 -22.76 -6.90 10.55
CA LEU A 117 -23.48 -5.63 10.50
C LEU A 117 -24.98 -5.78 10.79
N SER A 118 -25.54 -6.97 10.64
CA SER A 118 -26.93 -7.27 11.02
C SER A 118 -27.15 -7.46 12.52
N LEU A 119 -26.08 -7.55 13.33
CA LEU A 119 -26.16 -7.79 14.77
C LEU A 119 -26.06 -6.49 15.56
N ASP A 120 -26.90 -6.32 16.58
CA ASP A 120 -26.85 -5.12 17.46
C ASP A 120 -25.48 -4.91 18.12
N ILE A 121 -24.72 -5.99 18.32
CA ILE A 121 -23.39 -5.91 18.91
C ILE A 121 -22.43 -5.04 18.08
N SER A 122 -22.64 -4.94 16.76
CA SER A 122 -21.81 -4.17 15.84
C SER A 122 -22.23 -2.72 15.66
N ALA A 123 -23.32 -2.26 16.29
CA ALA A 123 -23.86 -0.93 16.06
C ALA A 123 -22.81 0.20 16.20
N ALA A 124 -21.95 0.12 17.22
CA ALA A 124 -20.89 1.10 17.46
C ALA A 124 -19.72 1.05 16.46
N PHE A 125 -19.65 0.01 15.62
CA PHE A 125 -18.59 -0.24 14.65
C PHE A 125 -19.12 -0.32 13.20
N ALA A 126 -20.41 -0.04 13.00
CA ALA A 126 -21.07 -0.13 11.71
C ALA A 126 -20.64 0.97 10.74
N GLY A 127 -20.01 2.03 11.23
CA GLY A 127 -19.45 3.13 10.45
C GLY A 127 -18.43 3.92 11.27
N PRO A 128 -17.84 4.98 10.68
CA PRO A 128 -16.87 5.82 11.35
C PRO A 128 -17.43 6.44 12.64
N VAL A 129 -16.56 6.62 13.64
CA VAL A 129 -16.92 7.35 14.87
C VAL A 129 -17.24 8.80 14.50
N ASP A 130 -18.44 9.26 14.89
CA ASP A 130 -18.86 10.64 14.65
C ASP A 130 -18.02 11.62 15.49
N LEU A 131 -17.22 12.44 14.81
CA LEU A 131 -16.35 13.45 15.45
C LEU A 131 -17.14 14.65 15.97
N GLY A 132 -18.37 14.87 15.53
CA GLY A 132 -19.27 15.86 16.13
C GLY A 132 -19.63 15.45 17.57
N THR A 133 -19.94 14.17 17.76
CA THR A 133 -20.24 13.59 19.08
C THR A 133 -18.96 13.34 19.90
N TYR A 134 -17.87 12.88 19.27
CA TYR A 134 -16.59 12.53 19.93
C TYR A 134 -15.41 13.34 19.37
N PRO A 135 -15.32 14.66 19.63
CA PRO A 135 -14.33 15.54 19.00
C PRO A 135 -12.87 15.23 19.37
N LYS A 136 -12.63 14.54 20.49
CA LYS A 136 -11.29 14.13 20.94
C LYS A 136 -10.80 12.81 20.32
N TYR A 137 -11.64 12.11 19.56
CA TYR A 137 -11.31 10.77 19.07
C TYR A 137 -10.02 10.76 18.24
N CYS A 138 -9.91 11.68 17.27
CA CYS A 138 -8.73 11.79 16.41
C CYS A 138 -7.49 12.38 17.09
N THR A 139 -7.58 12.91 18.31
CA THR A 139 -6.40 13.32 19.08
C THR A 139 -5.77 12.15 19.84
N VAL A 140 -6.50 11.05 19.98
CA VAL A 140 -6.08 9.83 20.70
C VAL A 140 -5.82 8.68 19.72
N ILE A 141 -6.67 8.55 18.69
CA ILE A 141 -6.65 7.45 17.73
C ILE A 141 -6.02 7.91 16.41
N ALA A 142 -4.79 7.45 16.16
CA ALA A 142 -4.03 7.79 14.96
C ALA A 142 -4.57 7.13 13.69
N TYR A 143 -5.25 5.98 13.80
CA TYR A 143 -5.79 5.25 12.66
C TYR A 143 -7.24 4.80 12.93
N PRO A 144 -8.24 5.66 12.66
CA PRO A 144 -9.64 5.28 12.73
C PRO A 144 -9.98 4.18 11.70
N THR A 145 -10.78 3.20 12.12
CA THR A 145 -11.31 2.14 11.26
C THR A 145 -12.61 1.58 11.87
N ASP A 146 -13.43 0.97 11.02
CA ASP A 146 -14.75 0.43 11.31
C ASP A 146 -15.13 -0.63 10.24
N LEU A 147 -16.24 -1.34 10.46
CA LEU A 147 -16.65 -2.45 9.59
C LEU A 147 -17.02 -1.98 8.18
N TYR A 148 -17.66 -0.82 8.04
CA TYR A 148 -18.04 -0.29 6.73
C TYR A 148 -16.80 0.14 5.94
N THR A 149 -15.85 0.82 6.58
CA THR A 149 -14.57 1.19 5.96
C THR A 149 -13.81 -0.05 5.47
N ILE A 150 -13.71 -1.10 6.30
CA ILE A 150 -13.04 -2.35 5.91
C ILE A 150 -13.76 -3.04 4.75
N ARG A 151 -15.09 -3.11 4.81
CA ARG A 151 -15.94 -3.66 3.75
C ARG A 151 -15.73 -2.94 2.42
N MET A 152 -15.74 -1.60 2.43
CA MET A 152 -15.52 -0.80 1.23
C MET A 152 -14.10 -0.98 0.67
N ARG A 153 -13.09 -1.12 1.53
CA ARG A 153 -11.73 -1.45 1.12
C ARG A 153 -11.61 -2.82 0.46
N LEU A 154 -12.32 -3.84 0.97
CA LEU A 154 -12.38 -5.16 0.31
C LEU A 154 -13.07 -5.08 -1.05
N ALA A 155 -14.20 -4.38 -1.14
CA ALA A 155 -14.93 -4.18 -2.40
C ALA A 155 -14.05 -3.52 -3.47
N ASN A 156 -13.20 -2.57 -3.07
CA ASN A 156 -12.27 -1.87 -3.96
C ASN A 156 -10.88 -2.53 -4.08
N ARG A 157 -10.72 -3.77 -3.59
CA ARG A 157 -9.45 -4.53 -3.65
C ARG A 157 -8.24 -3.76 -3.08
N PHE A 158 -8.49 -2.93 -2.07
CA PHE A 158 -7.52 -2.05 -1.44
C PHE A 158 -6.37 -2.80 -0.77
N TYR A 159 -6.68 -3.91 -0.09
CA TYR A 159 -5.66 -4.67 0.60
C TYR A 159 -4.79 -5.38 -0.42
N ARG A 160 -3.48 -5.16 -0.32
CA ARG A 160 -2.50 -5.88 -1.12
C ARG A 160 -2.43 -7.35 -0.68
N ARG A 161 -2.40 -7.59 0.62
CA ARG A 161 -2.21 -8.89 1.27
C ARG A 161 -3.23 -9.09 2.39
N LEU A 162 -3.59 -10.34 2.66
CA LEU A 162 -4.50 -10.69 3.76
C LEU A 162 -3.98 -10.22 5.13
N SER A 163 -2.66 -10.23 5.33
CA SER A 163 -2.04 -9.76 6.57
C SER A 163 -2.30 -8.28 6.87
N ALA A 164 -2.46 -7.44 5.84
CA ALA A 164 -2.81 -6.03 6.01
C ALA A 164 -4.25 -5.87 6.53
N LEU A 165 -5.18 -6.69 6.01
CA LEU A 165 -6.54 -6.77 6.52
C LEU A 165 -6.57 -7.24 7.98
N VAL A 166 -5.86 -8.33 8.30
CA VAL A 166 -5.77 -8.86 9.68
C VAL A 166 -5.24 -7.81 10.64
N TRP A 167 -4.25 -7.03 10.22
CA TRP A 167 -3.71 -5.93 11.02
C TRP A 167 -4.78 -4.87 11.32
N GLU A 168 -5.52 -4.43 10.31
CA GLU A 168 -6.58 -3.43 10.47
C GLU A 168 -7.74 -3.94 11.33
N VAL A 169 -8.16 -5.19 11.16
CA VAL A 169 -9.19 -5.83 11.97
C VAL A 169 -8.83 -5.87 13.46
N ARG A 170 -7.56 -6.15 13.78
CA ARG A 170 -7.04 -6.07 15.16
C ARG A 170 -7.06 -4.64 15.70
N TYR A 171 -6.95 -3.66 14.81
CA TYR A 171 -6.97 -2.24 15.16
C TYR A 171 -8.34 -1.76 15.63
N ILE A 172 -9.45 -2.40 15.23
CA ILE A 172 -10.80 -2.13 15.80
C ILE A 172 -10.77 -2.30 17.33
N LYS A 173 -10.32 -3.47 17.81
CA LYS A 173 -10.18 -3.77 19.23
C LYS A 173 -9.14 -2.87 19.90
N SER A 174 -8.03 -2.58 19.24
CA SER A 174 -7.00 -1.69 19.76
C SER A 174 -7.57 -0.28 20.03
N ASN A 175 -8.22 0.32 19.03
CA ASN A 175 -8.84 1.64 19.13
C ASN A 175 -9.91 1.68 20.22
N ALA A 176 -10.77 0.66 20.27
CA ALA A 176 -11.81 0.59 21.28
C ALA A 176 -11.23 0.56 22.70
N ARG A 177 -10.13 -0.19 22.94
CA ARG A 177 -9.44 -0.25 24.23
C ARG A 177 -8.69 1.03 24.58
N THR A 178 -8.15 1.74 23.60
CA THR A 178 -7.40 2.98 23.81
C THR A 178 -8.33 4.14 24.14
N PHE A 179 -9.48 4.22 23.47
CA PHE A 179 -10.41 5.34 23.65
C PHE A 179 -11.46 5.13 24.74
N ASN A 180 -11.90 3.88 24.98
CA ASN A 180 -12.98 3.58 25.92
C ASN A 180 -12.47 2.88 27.18
N GLU A 181 -13.26 2.96 28.25
CA GLU A 181 -12.98 2.23 29.49
C GLU A 181 -12.88 0.71 29.26
N PRO A 182 -11.90 0.00 29.88
CA PRO A 182 -11.59 -1.41 29.60
C PRO A 182 -12.78 -2.40 29.71
N ASN A 183 -13.77 -2.10 30.55
CA ASN A 183 -14.96 -2.95 30.78
C ASN A 183 -16.25 -2.39 30.16
N SER A 184 -16.15 -1.33 29.37
CA SER A 184 -17.30 -0.73 28.69
C SER A 184 -17.99 -1.73 27.76
N ALA A 185 -19.27 -1.47 27.46
CA ALA A 185 -20.01 -2.28 26.48
C ALA A 185 -19.30 -2.25 25.11
N VAL A 186 -18.81 -1.10 24.68
CA VAL A 186 -18.08 -0.91 23.41
C VAL A 186 -16.79 -1.73 23.38
N ALA A 187 -15.97 -1.71 24.44
CA ALA A 187 -14.73 -2.51 24.49
C ALA A 187 -15.01 -4.02 24.43
N ARG A 188 -16.07 -4.49 25.10
CA ARG A 188 -16.50 -5.90 25.05
C ARG A 188 -17.05 -6.29 23.68
N SER A 189 -17.83 -5.41 23.04
CA SER A 189 -18.31 -5.62 21.67
C SER A 189 -17.17 -5.67 20.67
N ALA A 190 -16.18 -4.78 20.79
CA ALA A 190 -15.00 -4.75 19.92
C ALA A 190 -14.25 -6.09 19.94
N LEU A 191 -14.03 -6.66 21.14
CA LEU A 191 -13.40 -7.97 21.29
C LEU A 191 -14.15 -9.05 20.50
N LYS A 192 -15.47 -9.15 20.71
CA LYS A 192 -16.30 -10.18 20.07
C LYS A 192 -16.33 -10.04 18.55
N ILE A 193 -16.45 -8.81 18.04
CA ILE A 193 -16.48 -8.53 16.60
C ILE A 193 -15.12 -8.82 15.96
N THR A 194 -14.03 -8.35 16.57
CA THR A 194 -12.67 -8.64 16.08
C THR A 194 -12.40 -10.14 16.04
N ASP A 195 -12.73 -10.87 17.12
CA ASP A 195 -12.53 -12.32 17.17
C ASP A 195 -13.37 -13.04 16.10
N GLN A 196 -14.60 -12.57 15.83
CA GLN A 196 -15.45 -13.15 14.79
C GLN A 196 -14.96 -12.82 13.37
N LEU A 197 -14.47 -11.60 13.11
CA LEU A 197 -13.85 -11.24 11.82
C LEU A 197 -12.60 -12.08 11.57
N LEU A 198 -11.75 -12.26 12.59
CA LEU A 198 -10.54 -13.06 12.44
C LEU A 198 -10.87 -14.51 12.09
N LYS A 199 -11.92 -15.10 12.67
CA LYS A 199 -12.42 -16.43 12.25
C LYS A 199 -12.99 -16.47 10.83
N PHE A 200 -13.49 -15.34 10.32
CA PHE A 200 -13.86 -15.28 8.91
C PHE A 200 -12.63 -15.16 8.03
N ILE A 201 -11.50 -14.66 8.51
CA ILE A 201 -10.30 -14.44 7.70
C ILE A 201 -9.37 -15.66 7.72
N GLU A 202 -9.20 -16.31 8.87
CA GLU A 202 -8.36 -17.50 9.09
C GLU A 202 -9.06 -18.79 8.64
#